data_AF-A0A950CIV2-F1
#
_entry.id   AF-A0A950CIV2-F1
#
_cell.length_a   1.000
_cell.length_b   1.000
_cell.length_c   1.000
_cell.angle_alpha   90.00
_cell.angle_beta   90.00
_cell.angle_gamma   90.00
#
_symmetry.space_group_name_H-M   'P 1'
#
loop_
_entity.id
_entity.type
_entity.pdbx_description
1 polymer ?
#
loop_
_entity_poly.entity_id
_entity_poly.type
_entity_poly.pdbx_seq_one_letter_code
_entity_poly.pdbx_strand_id
1 'polypeptide(L)'
;MYPEIAVYLEKYLQGKTVSALDRVQLFKLAWDMIGEQFGARQLQYEWFYAGDPYFTRQRFFQSPAAAEYKEIVTRLLRSRKSA
;
A
#
# COMPACT_ATOMS: atom_id res chain seq x y z
N MET A 1 -13.48 35.92 -3.15
CA MET A 1 -13.86 34.53 -3.48
C MET A 1 -14.58 34.58 -4.80
N TYR A 2 -14.13 33.87 -5.83
CA TYR A 2 -14.58 33.99 -7.23
C TYR A 2 -15.95 33.29 -7.45
N PRO A 3 -17.09 33.99 -7.32
CA PRO A 3 -18.41 33.34 -7.34
C PRO A 3 -18.79 32.84 -8.74
N GLU A 4 -18.22 33.46 -9.78
CA GLU A 4 -18.40 33.09 -11.17
C GLU A 4 -17.87 31.68 -11.49
N ILE A 5 -16.85 31.23 -10.76
CA ILE A 5 -16.24 29.90 -10.94
C ILE A 5 -17.06 28.82 -10.20
N ALA A 6 -17.66 29.18 -9.06
CA ALA A 6 -18.36 28.24 -8.18
C ALA A 6 -19.48 27.48 -8.91
N VAL A 7 -20.25 28.17 -9.77
CA VAL A 7 -21.33 27.56 -10.57
C VAL A 7 -20.80 26.44 -11.47
N TYR A 8 -19.61 26.62 -12.06
CA TYR A 8 -18.99 25.60 -12.90
C TYR A 8 -18.46 24.43 -12.08
N LEU A 9 -17.87 24.69 -10.91
CA LEU A 9 -17.39 23.63 -10.02
C LEU A 9 -18.55 22.75 -9.52
N GLU A 10 -19.66 23.36 -9.09
CA GLU A 10 -20.86 22.62 -8.68
C GLU A 10 -21.40 21.73 -9.81
N LYS A 11 -21.48 22.26 -11.04
CA LYS A 11 -22.02 21.52 -12.18
C LYS A 11 -21.13 20.37 -12.64
N TYR A 12 -19.82 20.58 -12.69
CA TYR A 12 -18.88 19.65 -13.34
C TYR A 12 -18.12 18.75 -12.36
N LEU A 13 -18.04 19.10 -11.07
CA LEU A 13 -17.35 18.29 -10.05
C LEU A 13 -18.31 17.51 -9.13
N GLN A 14 -19.63 17.57 -9.32
CA GLN A 14 -20.56 16.67 -8.64
C GLN A 14 -20.36 15.21 -9.03
N GLY A 15 -20.74 14.29 -8.15
CA GLY A 15 -20.83 12.86 -8.49
C GLY A 15 -22.28 12.45 -8.80
N LYS A 16 -22.49 11.16 -9.09
CA LYS A 16 -23.83 10.63 -9.43
C LYS A 16 -24.87 10.87 -8.33
N THR A 17 -24.44 10.81 -7.06
CA THR A 17 -25.29 10.93 -5.87
C THR A 17 -24.68 11.81 -4.78
N VAL A 18 -23.65 12.60 -5.10
CA VAL A 18 -22.88 13.39 -4.13
C VAL A 18 -22.62 14.79 -4.66
N SER A 19 -22.67 15.80 -3.78
CA SER A 19 -22.41 17.19 -4.14
C SER A 19 -20.97 17.38 -4.64
N ALA A 20 -20.72 18.45 -5.39
CA ALA A 20 -19.36 18.77 -5.81
C ALA A 20 -18.46 19.09 -4.61
N LEU A 21 -19.01 19.80 -3.63
CA LEU A 21 -18.29 20.16 -2.41
C LEU A 21 -17.80 18.92 -1.66
N ASP A 22 -18.69 17.98 -1.35
CA ASP A 22 -18.35 16.77 -0.60
C ASP A 22 -17.36 15.91 -1.39
N ARG A 23 -17.54 15.81 -2.71
CA ARG A 23 -16.63 15.08 -3.58
C ARG A 23 -15.21 15.69 -3.55
N VAL A 24 -15.11 17.01 -3.69
CA VAL A 24 -13.81 17.71 -3.67
C VAL A 24 -13.16 17.63 -2.30
N GLN A 25 -13.92 17.78 -1.21
CA GLN A 25 -13.40 17.61 0.14
C GLN A 25 -12.81 16.22 0.36
N LEU A 26 -13.52 15.17 -0.07
CA LEU A 26 -13.02 13.80 0.01
C LEU A 26 -11.72 13.60 -0.76
N PHE A 27 -11.65 14.10 -2.00
CA PHE A 27 -10.44 13.96 -2.81
C PHE A 27 -9.26 14.78 -2.28
N LYS A 28 -9.52 15.98 -1.73
CA LYS A 28 -8.48 16.76 -1.06
C LYS A 28 -7.96 16.03 0.16
N LEU A 29 -8.83 15.49 1.00
CA LEU A 29 -8.41 14.68 2.15
C LEU A 29 -7.54 13.49 1.71
N ALA A 30 -7.97 12.77 0.67
CA ALA A 30 -7.18 11.67 0.12
C ALA A 30 -5.81 12.16 -0.40
N TRP A 31 -5.76 13.30 -1.07
CA TRP A 31 -4.52 13.89 -1.57
C TRP A 31 -3.56 14.30 -0.45
N ASP A 32 -4.06 14.94 0.60
CA ASP A 32 -3.24 15.34 1.77
C ASP A 32 -2.65 14.11 2.47
N MET A 33 -3.40 12.99 2.49
CA MET A 33 -2.96 11.73 3.09
C MET A 33 -1.88 10.98 2.30
N ILE A 34 -1.79 11.16 0.97
CA ILE A 34 -0.91 10.32 0.12
C ILE A 34 0.06 11.12 -0.77
N GLY A 35 -0.37 12.26 -1.29
CA GLY A 35 0.29 12.99 -2.37
C GLY A 35 1.09 14.19 -1.89
N GLU A 36 0.70 14.79 -0.77
CA GLU A 36 1.48 15.87 -0.15
C GLU A 36 2.73 15.35 0.56
N GLN A 37 3.64 16.28 0.91
CA GLN A 37 4.87 15.98 1.63
C GLN A 37 4.60 15.21 2.93
N PHE A 38 3.49 15.52 3.61
CA PHE A 38 3.05 14.79 4.79
C PHE A 38 2.75 13.32 4.47
N GLY A 39 1.87 13.05 3.50
CA GLY A 39 1.52 11.70 3.07
C GLY A 39 2.72 10.91 2.57
N ALA A 40 3.58 11.52 1.76
CA ALA A 40 4.81 10.89 1.28
C ALA A 40 5.75 10.49 2.44
N ARG A 41 5.87 11.35 3.47
CA ARG A 41 6.67 11.05 4.66
C ARG A 41 6.08 9.92 5.50
N GLN A 42 4.76 9.87 5.62
CA GLN A 42 4.05 8.76 6.29
C GLN A 42 4.27 7.45 5.55
N LEU A 43 4.15 7.44 4.23
CA LEU A 43 4.42 6.25 3.42
C LEU A 43 5.84 5.72 3.63
N GLN A 44 6.84 6.61 3.62
CA GLN A 44 8.23 6.24 3.91
C GLN A 44 8.41 5.73 5.34
N TYR A 45 7.72 6.33 6.31
CA TYR A 45 7.75 5.85 7.68
C TYR A 45 7.23 4.42 7.77
N GLU A 46 6.01 4.15 7.31
CA GLU A 46 5.41 2.83 7.37
C GLU A 46 6.26 1.76 6.66
N TRP A 47 6.87 2.12 5.53
CA TRP A 47 7.68 1.17 4.76
C TRP A 47 9.01 0.81 5.43
N PHE A 48 9.64 1.75 6.14
CA PHE A 48 11.00 1.59 6.65
C PHE A 48 11.13 1.68 8.17
N TYR A 49 10.04 1.88 8.90
CA TYR A 49 10.05 2.03 10.36
C TYR A 49 10.68 0.82 11.05
N ALA A 50 10.34 -0.39 10.60
CA ALA A 50 10.89 -1.64 11.11
C ALA A 50 12.22 -2.05 10.44
N GLY A 51 12.82 -1.17 9.64
CA GLY A 51 13.98 -1.46 8.80
C GLY A 51 13.61 -1.86 7.38
N ASP A 52 14.63 -2.09 6.55
CA ASP A 52 14.45 -2.42 5.14
C ASP A 52 13.80 -3.81 4.98
N PRO A 53 12.63 -3.90 4.30
CA PRO A 53 11.92 -5.17 4.12
C PRO A 53 12.73 -6.18 3.30
N TYR A 54 13.61 -5.74 2.40
CA TYR A 54 14.50 -6.64 1.67
C TYR A 54 15.49 -7.33 2.61
N PHE A 55 16.17 -6.56 3.46
CA PHE A 55 17.10 -7.11 4.45
C PHE A 55 16.39 -8.02 5.45
N THR A 56 15.19 -7.64 5.90
CA THR A 56 14.39 -8.46 6.81
C THR A 56 14.03 -9.82 6.18
N ARG A 57 13.61 -9.84 4.90
CA ARG A 57 13.32 -11.07 4.17
C ARG A 57 14.57 -11.92 3.94
N GLN A 58 15.69 -11.30 3.59
CA GLN A 58 16.96 -12.00 3.40
C GLN A 58 17.42 -12.65 4.70
N ARG A 59 17.33 -11.94 5.83
CA ARG A 59 17.69 -12.45 7.15
C ARG A 59 16.81 -13.62 7.57
N PHE A 60 15.50 -13.57 7.27
CA PHE A 60 14.61 -14.70 7.48
C PHE A 60 15.03 -15.91 6.62
N PHE A 61 15.35 -15.71 5.34
CA PHE A 61 15.78 -16.80 4.47
C PHE A 61 17.12 -17.44 4.90
N GLN A 62 18.02 -16.66 5.49
CA GLN A 62 19.28 -17.16 6.06
C GLN A 62 19.10 -17.78 7.46
N SER A 63 17.93 -17.64 8.08
CA SER A 63 17.66 -18.21 9.40
C SER A 63 17.52 -19.74 9.34
N PRO A 64 17.74 -20.45 10.47
CA PRO A 64 17.56 -21.90 10.54
C PRO A 64 16.15 -22.37 10.16
N ALA A 65 15.12 -21.53 10.34
CA ALA A 65 13.74 -21.86 9.94
C ALA A 65 13.63 -22.21 8.45
N ALA A 66 14.45 -21.60 7.60
CA ALA A 66 14.49 -21.92 6.18
C ALA A 66 14.90 -23.38 5.89
N ALA A 67 15.71 -23.99 6.77
CA ALA A 67 16.13 -25.39 6.62
C ALA A 67 14.96 -26.36 6.86
N GLU A 68 14.06 -26.05 7.80
CA GLU A 68 12.88 -26.87 8.10
C GLU A 68 11.97 -26.98 6.87
N TYR A 69 11.70 -25.85 6.21
CA TYR A 69 10.89 -25.84 4.98
C TYR A 69 11.56 -26.62 3.84
N LYS A 70 12.89 -26.53 3.70
CA LYS A 70 13.65 -27.30 2.70
C LYS A 70 13.58 -28.80 2.97
N GLU A 71 13.58 -29.23 4.24
CA GLU A 71 13.50 -30.65 4.57
C GLU A 71 12.12 -31.24 4.25
N ILE A 72 11.04 -30.47 4.44
CA ILE A 72 9.69 -30.90 4.04
C ILE A 72 9.65 -31.24 2.53
N VAL A 73 10.18 -30.34 1.70
CA VAL A 73 10.27 -30.54 0.25
C VAL A 73 11.17 -31.73 -0.08
N THR A 74 12.34 -31.81 0.55
CA THR A 74 13.30 -32.90 0.33
C THR A 74 12.69 -34.26 0.67
N ARG A 75 11.95 -34.36 1.79
CA ARG A 75 11.24 -35.57 2.20
C ARG A 75 10.21 -36.00 1.15
N LEU A 76 9.45 -35.07 0.60
CA LEU A 76 8.45 -35.35 -0.44
C LEU A 76 9.10 -35.80 -1.76
N LEU A 77 10.25 -35.21 -2.13
CA LEU A 77 11.00 -35.64 -3.31
C LEU A 77 11.60 -37.04 -3.13
N ARG A 78 12.06 -37.38 -1.92
CA ARG A 78 12.58 -38.71 -1.58
C ARG A 78 11.48 -39.77 -1.63
N SER A 79 10.30 -39.50 -1.05
CA SER A 79 9.21 -40.49 -1.02
C SER A 79 8.72 -40.88 -2.42
N ARG A 80 8.81 -39.95 -3.39
CA ARG A 80 8.38 -40.18 -4.77
C ARG A 80 9.41 -40.92 -5.63
N LYS A 81 10.68 -40.96 -5.23
CA LYS A 81 11.74 -41.72 -5.94
C LYS A 81 11.80 -43.19 -5.52
N SER A 82 11.10 -43.59 -4.46
CA SER A 82 11.03 -44.97 -3.97
C SER A 82 9.82 -45.76 -4.46
N ALA A 83 9.04 -45.21 -5.39
CA ALA A 83 7.95 -45.87 -6.12
C ALA A 83 8.31 -45.92 -7.61
#